data_AF-A0AA96PGX9-F1
#
_entry.id   AF-A0AA96PGX9-F1
#
_cell.length_a   1.000
_cell.length_b   1.000
_cell.length_c   1.000
_cell.angle_alpha   90.00
_cell.angle_beta   90.00
_cell.angle_gamma   90.00
#
_symmetry.space_group_name_H-M   'P 1'
#
loop_
_entity.id
_entity.type
_entity.pdbx_description
1 polymer ?
#
loop_
_entity_poly.entity_id
_entity_poly.type
_entity_poly.pdbx_seq_one_letter_code
_entity_poly.pdbx_strand_id
1 'polypeptide(L)'
;MTNTNGFDRQSAQTGDERSLIKGRYCRSILKVAAISTDHEARILLNGLATEQPTPHASAAMTDAERAALAAIRELAGHQHARSAPEGSSEWMRAARAIQLWLNVQDQ
;
A
#
# COMPACT_ATOMS: atom_id res chain seq x y z
N MET A 1 38.74 9.72 -2.97
CA MET A 1 37.83 8.91 -3.79
C MET A 1 36.92 8.16 -2.81
N THR A 2 35.74 8.71 -2.54
CA THR A 2 34.80 8.22 -1.53
C THR A 2 33.86 7.19 -2.16
N ASN A 3 33.93 5.95 -1.68
CA ASN A 3 33.01 4.86 -2.02
C ASN A 3 31.66 5.07 -1.29
N THR A 4 30.80 5.94 -1.81
CA THR A 4 29.44 6.19 -1.28
C THR A 4 28.39 5.24 -1.85
N ASN A 5 28.66 4.57 -2.98
CA ASN A 5 27.64 3.79 -3.70
C ASN A 5 27.22 2.46 -3.06
N GLY A 6 27.96 1.96 -2.05
CA GLY A 6 27.70 0.65 -1.43
C GLY A 6 26.63 0.68 -0.33
N PHE A 7 26.66 1.69 0.55
CA PHE A 7 25.73 1.82 1.67
C PHE A 7 24.31 2.20 1.22
N ASP A 8 24.19 3.06 0.21
CA ASP A 8 22.89 3.51 -0.31
C ASP A 8 22.15 2.37 -1.03
N ARG A 9 22.87 1.50 -1.74
CA ARG A 9 22.26 0.33 -2.40
C ARG A 9 21.78 -0.71 -1.41
N GLN A 10 22.56 -0.98 -0.38
CA GLN A 10 22.23 -2.01 0.62
C GLN A 10 21.06 -1.55 1.51
N SER A 11 21.02 -0.27 1.87
CA SER A 11 19.87 0.33 2.56
C SER A 11 18.63 0.38 1.68
N ALA A 12 18.73 0.76 0.40
CA ALA A 12 17.62 0.72 -0.55
C ALA A 12 17.05 -0.69 -0.74
N GLN A 13 17.91 -1.71 -0.80
CA GLN A 13 17.48 -3.11 -0.91
C GLN A 13 16.68 -3.56 0.31
N THR A 14 17.12 -3.17 1.53
CA THR A 14 16.34 -3.44 2.76
C THR A 14 15.06 -2.60 2.87
N GLY A 15 15.04 -1.38 2.31
CA GLY A 15 13.88 -0.51 2.28
C GLY A 15 12.80 -1.00 1.30
N ASP A 16 13.21 -1.45 0.12
CA ASP A 16 12.32 -2.02 -0.89
C ASP A 16 11.70 -3.34 -0.42
N GLU A 17 12.47 -4.22 0.21
CA GLU A 17 11.95 -5.44 0.83
C GLU A 17 10.89 -5.14 1.91
N ARG A 18 11.18 -4.17 2.80
CA ARG A 18 10.21 -3.72 3.82
C ARG A 18 8.95 -3.14 3.19
N SER A 19 9.11 -2.34 2.15
CA SER A 19 7.99 -1.77 1.39
C SER A 19 7.14 -2.88 0.78
N LEU A 20 7.75 -3.88 0.12
CA LEU A 20 7.02 -5.02 -0.45
C LEU A 20 6.29 -5.86 0.60
N ILE A 21 6.89 -6.09 1.77
CA ILE A 21 6.21 -6.77 2.89
C ILE A 21 4.96 -5.99 3.29
N LYS A 22 5.06 -4.66 3.41
CA LYS A 22 3.92 -3.80 3.70
C LYS A 22 2.86 -3.87 2.60
N GLY A 23 3.25 -3.84 1.32
CA GLY A 23 2.33 -4.01 0.20
C GLY A 23 1.56 -5.33 0.26
N ARG A 24 2.22 -6.43 0.63
CA ARG A 24 1.58 -7.74 0.82
C ARG A 24 0.60 -7.73 1.99
N TYR A 25 0.97 -7.09 3.09
CA TYR A 25 0.09 -6.88 4.23
C TYR A 25 -1.16 -6.08 3.85
N CYS A 26 -1.01 -4.92 3.20
CA CYS A 26 -2.13 -4.12 2.71
C CYS A 26 -3.05 -4.93 1.78
N ARG A 27 -2.48 -5.73 0.87
CA ARG A 27 -3.27 -6.61 -0.02
C ARG A 27 -4.07 -7.65 0.75
N SER A 28 -3.46 -8.30 1.75
CA SER A 28 -4.14 -9.31 2.57
C SER A 28 -5.28 -8.69 3.37
N ILE A 29 -5.06 -7.55 4.02
CA ILE A 29 -6.11 -6.86 4.76
C ILE A 29 -7.24 -6.39 3.83
N LEU A 30 -6.92 -5.87 2.65
CA LEU A 30 -7.93 -5.47 1.67
C LEU A 30 -8.80 -6.66 1.22
N LYS A 31 -8.20 -7.85 1.04
CA LYS A 31 -8.95 -9.07 0.72
C LYS A 31 -9.83 -9.55 1.88
N VAL A 32 -9.39 -9.39 3.12
CA VAL A 32 -10.20 -9.73 4.29
C VAL A 32 -11.37 -8.75 4.42
N ALA A 33 -11.09 -7.44 4.32
CA ALA A 33 -12.11 -6.39 4.42
C ALA A 33 -13.23 -6.54 3.38
N ALA A 34 -12.90 -7.08 2.20
CA ALA A 34 -13.84 -7.32 1.12
C ALA A 34 -14.94 -8.33 1.46
N ILE A 35 -14.63 -9.34 2.29
CA ILE A 35 -15.57 -10.40 2.69
C ILE A 35 -16.09 -10.22 4.13
N SER A 36 -15.65 -9.17 4.81
CA SER A 36 -16.03 -8.83 6.18
C SER A 36 -17.35 -8.07 6.23
N THR A 37 -17.93 -7.94 7.44
CA THR A 37 -19.05 -7.03 7.66
C THR A 37 -18.63 -5.58 7.43
N ASP A 38 -19.58 -4.68 7.11
CA ASP A 38 -19.32 -3.24 6.94
C ASP A 38 -18.59 -2.62 8.15
N HIS A 39 -18.86 -3.10 9.36
CA HIS A 39 -18.20 -2.59 10.56
C HIS A 39 -16.73 -3.03 10.64
N GLU A 40 -16.45 -4.31 10.44
CA GLU A 40 -15.10 -4.87 10.42
C GLU A 40 -14.27 -4.31 9.27
N ALA A 41 -14.85 -4.21 8.06
CA ALA A 41 -14.20 -3.62 6.90
C ALA A 41 -13.74 -2.18 7.19
N ARG A 42 -14.60 -1.38 7.83
CA ARG A 42 -14.23 -0.02 8.27
C ARG A 42 -13.06 -0.01 9.25
N ILE A 43 -13.04 -0.89 10.24
CA ILE A 43 -11.93 -0.99 11.20
C ILE A 43 -10.62 -1.33 10.47
N LEU A 44 -10.64 -2.33 9.58
CA LEU A 44 -9.48 -2.77 8.83
C LEU A 44 -8.94 -1.67 7.90
N LEU A 45 -9.83 -1.01 7.15
CA LEU A 45 -9.46 0.07 6.24
C LEU A 45 -8.94 1.31 6.96
N ASN A 46 -9.50 1.65 8.13
CA ASN A 46 -8.98 2.72 8.98
C ASN A 46 -7.58 2.41 9.49
N GLY A 47 -7.32 1.15 9.87
CA GLY A 47 -5.97 0.70 10.20
C GLY A 47 -5.00 0.98 9.05
N LEU A 48 -5.33 0.51 7.84
CA LEU A 48 -4.49 0.72 6.66
C LEU A 48 -4.31 2.19 6.28
N ALA A 49 -5.32 3.05 6.51
CA ALA A 49 -5.26 4.46 6.16
C ALA A 49 -4.20 5.25 6.96
N THR A 50 -3.82 4.75 8.14
CA THR A 50 -2.80 5.37 9.01
C THR A 50 -1.37 4.97 8.67
N GLU A 51 -1.19 3.95 7.82
CA GLU A 51 0.13 3.50 7.36
C GLU A 51 0.91 4.64 6.71
N GLN A 52 2.21 4.70 7.01
CA GLN A 52 3.13 5.71 6.47
C GLN A 52 4.07 5.10 5.42
N PRO A 53 4.57 5.89 4.46
CA PRO A 53 5.55 5.40 3.50
C PRO A 53 6.80 4.81 4.18
N THR A 54 7.36 3.76 3.60
CA THR A 54 8.56 3.10 4.12
C THR A 54 9.78 3.99 3.90
N PRO A 55 10.58 4.29 4.94
CA PRO A 55 11.80 5.07 4.77
C PRO A 55 12.86 4.24 4.03
N HIS A 56 13.77 4.93 3.33
CA HIS A 56 14.90 4.34 2.61
C HIS A 56 14.53 3.34 1.51
N ALA A 57 13.30 3.37 0.98
CA ALA A 57 12.95 2.68 -0.25
C ALA A 57 13.52 3.42 -1.47
N SER A 58 13.71 2.71 -2.58
CA SER A 58 14.06 3.31 -3.88
C SER A 58 12.97 4.28 -4.33
N ALA A 59 13.32 5.20 -5.24
CA ALA A 59 12.37 6.22 -5.72
C ALA A 59 11.12 5.58 -6.35
N ALA A 60 11.31 4.59 -7.23
CA ALA A 60 10.20 3.87 -7.88
C ALA A 60 9.29 3.16 -6.87
N MET A 61 9.88 2.51 -5.86
CA MET A 61 9.12 1.85 -4.79
C MET A 61 8.36 2.87 -3.94
N THR A 62 9.01 3.98 -3.59
CA THR A 62 8.42 5.06 -2.79
C THR A 62 7.20 5.65 -3.49
N ASP A 63 7.29 5.93 -4.79
CA ASP A 63 6.19 6.53 -5.55
C ASP A 63 5.01 5.56 -5.69
N ALA A 64 5.29 4.27 -5.95
CA ALA A 64 4.26 3.26 -6.02
C ALA A 64 3.58 3.01 -4.65
N GLU A 65 4.35 2.96 -3.57
CA GLU A 65 3.84 2.85 -2.19
C GLU A 65 2.95 4.05 -1.85
N ARG A 66 3.40 5.28 -2.13
CA ARG A 66 2.60 6.49 -1.88
C ARG A 66 1.28 6.47 -2.65
N ALA A 67 1.31 6.07 -3.92
CA ALA A 67 0.11 5.98 -4.75
C ALA A 67 -0.88 4.94 -4.19
N ALA A 68 -0.38 3.78 -3.76
CA ALA A 68 -1.21 2.76 -3.13
C ALA A 68 -1.81 3.22 -1.80
N LEU A 69 -1.01 3.81 -0.91
CA LEU A 69 -1.48 4.33 0.37
C LEU A 69 -2.50 5.47 0.19
N ALA A 70 -2.32 6.34 -0.80
CA ALA A 70 -3.31 7.38 -1.13
C ALA A 70 -4.66 6.76 -1.55
N ALA A 71 -4.64 5.78 -2.46
CA ALA A 71 -5.86 5.10 -2.90
C ALA A 71 -6.59 4.37 -1.75
N ILE A 72 -5.84 3.78 -0.81
CA ILE A 72 -6.40 3.17 0.40
C ILE A 72 -7.09 4.22 1.29
N ARG A 73 -6.46 5.39 1.48
CA ARG A 73 -7.04 6.48 2.28
C ARG A 73 -8.32 7.03 1.65
N GLU A 74 -8.35 7.17 0.33
CA GLU A 74 -9.57 7.52 -0.40
C GLU A 74 -10.67 6.49 -0.17
N LEU A 75 -10.36 5.20 -0.32
CA LEU A 75 -11.30 4.11 -0.07
C LEU A 75 -11.86 4.14 1.37
N ALA A 76 -10.98 4.31 2.36
CA ALA A 76 -11.40 4.43 3.76
C ALA A 76 -12.32 5.64 3.97
N GLY A 77 -11.98 6.80 3.40
CA GLY A 77 -12.81 8.00 3.43
C GLY A 77 -14.19 7.81 2.78
N HIS A 78 -14.25 7.07 1.68
CA HIS A 78 -15.51 6.73 1.02
C HIS A 78 -16.39 5.77 1.84
N GLN A 79 -15.77 4.79 2.53
CA GLN A 79 -16.46 3.87 3.45
C GLN A 79 -17.05 4.56 4.68
N HIS A 80 -16.49 5.68 5.13
CA HIS A 80 -17.10 6.53 6.16
C HIS A 80 -18.38 7.21 5.68
N ALA A 81 -18.45 7.57 4.40
CA ALA A 81 -19.59 8.28 3.82
C ALA A 81 -20.74 7.34 3.40
N ARG A 82 -20.44 6.11 2.97
CA ARG A 82 -21.41 5.11 2.49
C ARG A 82 -20.87 3.69 2.73
N SER A 83 -21.75 2.70 2.90
CA SER A 83 -21.36 1.29 2.71
C SER A 83 -20.85 1.12 1.28
N ALA A 84 -19.53 1.02 1.07
CA ALA A 84 -18.95 0.85 -0.26
C ALA A 84 -18.85 -0.65 -0.55
N PRO A 85 -19.65 -1.20 -1.49
CA PRO A 85 -19.56 -2.61 -1.83
C PRO A 85 -18.17 -2.94 -2.39
N GLU A 86 -17.73 -4.20 -2.23
CA GLU A 86 -16.45 -4.74 -2.74
C GLU A 86 -16.18 -4.43 -4.23
N GLY A 87 -17.23 -4.19 -5.04
CA GLY A 87 -17.15 -3.82 -6.45
C GLY A 87 -17.08 -2.33 -6.76
N SER A 88 -16.90 -1.46 -5.76
CA SER A 88 -16.86 -0.02 -5.99
C SER A 88 -15.60 0.39 -6.77
N SER A 89 -15.67 1.51 -7.49
CA SER A 89 -14.54 2.07 -8.23
C SER A 89 -13.33 2.32 -7.35
N GLU A 90 -13.55 2.69 -6.09
CA GLU A 90 -12.55 2.98 -5.08
C GLU A 90 -11.83 1.70 -4.65
N TRP A 91 -12.57 0.60 -4.47
CA TRP A 91 -12.00 -0.69 -4.10
C TRP A 91 -11.08 -1.22 -5.20
N MET A 92 -11.54 -1.18 -6.45
CA MET A 92 -10.74 -1.56 -7.61
C MET A 92 -9.51 -0.67 -7.78
N ARG A 93 -9.63 0.64 -7.52
CA ARG A 93 -8.50 1.58 -7.57
C ARG A 93 -7.44 1.23 -6.54
N ALA A 94 -7.83 1.00 -5.29
CA ALA A 94 -6.92 0.61 -4.23
C ALA A 94 -6.23 -0.73 -4.52
N ALA A 95 -7.00 -1.74 -4.94
CA ALA A 95 -6.46 -3.06 -5.30
C ALA A 95 -5.44 -2.98 -6.45
N ARG A 96 -5.75 -2.20 -7.51
CA ARG A 96 -4.84 -1.99 -8.64
C ARG A 96 -3.57 -1.26 -8.23
N ALA A 97 -3.68 -0.21 -7.40
CA ALA A 97 -2.53 0.55 -6.94
C ALA A 97 -1.58 -0.33 -6.10
N ILE A 98 -2.12 -1.17 -5.20
CA ILE A 98 -1.33 -2.15 -4.45
C ILE A 98 -0.67 -3.18 -5.40
N GLN A 99 -1.39 -3.65 -6.42
CA GLN A 99 -0.82 -4.59 -7.38
C GLN A 99 0.32 -3.98 -8.19
N LEU A 100 0.21 -2.71 -8.59
CA LEU A 100 1.29 -1.99 -9.26
C LEU A 100 2.51 -1.82 -8.34
N TRP A 101 2.28 -1.48 -7.07
CA TRP A 101 3.34 -1.41 -6.06
C TRP A 101 4.07 -2.75 -5.89
N LEU A 102 3.34 -3.86 -5.83
CA LEU A 102 3.94 -5.19 -5.70
C LEU A 102 4.73 -5.65 -6.93
N ASN A 103 4.51 -5.03 -8.10
CA ASN A 103 5.14 -5.38 -9.36
C ASN A 103 6.27 -4.40 -9.76
N VAL A 104 6.67 -3.47 -8.89
CA VAL A 104 7.74 -2.49 -9.20
C VAL A 104 9.06 -3.16 -9.60
N GLN A 105 9.33 -4.37 -9.10
CA GLN A 105 10.54 -5.13 -9.43
C GLN A 105 10.44 -5.90 -10.77
N ASP A 106 9.24 -6.01 -11.35
CA ASP A 106 8.98 -6.68 -12.62
C ASP A 106 8.95 -5.70 -13.82
N GLN A 107 9.20 -4.41 -13.58
CA GLN A 107 9.22 -3.33 -14.59
C GLN A 107 10.64 -2.83 -14.87
#